data_AF-A0A6N7WDE3-F1
#
_entry.id   AF-A0A6N7WDE3-F1
#
_cell.length_a   1.000
_cell.length_b   1.000
_cell.length_c   1.000
_cell.angle_alpha   90.00
_cell.angle_beta   90.00
_cell.angle_gamma   90.00
#
_symmetry.space_group_name_H-M   'P 1'
#
loop_
_entity.id
_entity.type
_entity.pdbx_description
1 polymer ?
#
loop_
_entity_poly.entity_id
_entity_poly.type
_entity_poly.pdbx_seq_one_letter_code
_entity_poly.pdbx_strand_id
1 'polypeptide(L)' 'MNISSLESKLNKSIDTFVDEIKLQYPEGSSEPVTADDINQLARQTCYVLDDFKKAILEFLK' A
#
# COMPACT_ATOMS: atom_id res chain seq x y z
N MET A 1 0.07 18.77 -11.25
CA MET A 1 0.21 18.58 -9.78
C MET A 1 1.58 19.13 -9.33
N ASN A 2 1.77 19.56 -8.07
CA ASN A 2 3.11 19.97 -7.58
C ASN A 2 3.78 18.85 -6.76
N ILE A 3 5.09 18.99 -6.47
CA ILE A 3 5.86 17.93 -5.79
C ILE A 3 5.32 17.59 -4.40
N SER A 4 4.92 18.58 -3.61
CA SER A 4 4.35 18.38 -2.27
C SER A 4 3.00 17.65 -2.33
N SER A 5 2.22 17.89 -3.38
CA SER A 5 0.94 17.19 -3.61
C SER A 5 1.17 15.74 -4.04
N LEU A 6 2.19 15.48 -4.87
CA LEU A 6 2.60 14.11 -5.22
C LEU A 6 3.05 13.36 -3.96
N GLU A 7 3.96 13.95 -3.18
CA GLU A 7 4.44 13.36 -1.93
C GLU A 7 3.29 13.04 -0.97
N SER A 8 2.34 13.97 -0.80
CA SER A 8 1.15 13.74 0.03
C SER A 8 0.29 12.57 -0.47
N LYS A 9 0.11 12.43 -1.80
CA LYS A 9 -0.61 11.27 -2.37
C LYS A 9 0.13 9.96 -2.15
N LEU A 10 1.44 9.92 -2.37
CA LEU A 10 2.26 8.72 -2.17
C LEU A 10 2.25 8.29 -0.70
N ASN A 11 2.46 9.24 0.22
CA ASN A 11 2.41 8.96 1.66
C ASN A 11 1.04 8.44 2.09
N LYS A 12 -0.05 9.04 1.60
CA LYS A 12 -1.41 8.56 1.90
C LYS A 12 -1.65 7.12 1.41
N SER A 13 -1.16 6.77 0.22
CA SER A 13 -1.25 5.40 -0.28
C SER A 13 -0.44 4.41 0.57
N ILE A 14 0.73 4.81 1.09
CA ILE A 14 1.51 4.01 2.04
C ILE A 14 0.74 3.84 3.36
N ASP A 15 0.24 4.92 3.94
CA ASP A 15 -0.46 4.88 5.23
C ASP A 15 -1.67 3.94 5.13
N THR A 16 -2.43 4.03 4.05
CA THR A 16 -3.57 3.14 3.78
C THR A 16 -3.13 1.67 3.69
N PHE A 17 -2.07 1.37 2.93
CA PHE A 17 -1.52 0.02 2.85
C PHE A 17 -1.06 -0.51 4.21
N VAL A 18 -0.37 0.31 5.01
CA VAL A 18 0.12 -0.07 6.33
C VAL A 18 -1.04 -0.35 7.28
N ASP A 19 -2.08 0.48 7.27
CA ASP A 19 -3.26 0.30 8.12
C ASP A 19 -4.01 -0.99 7.76
N GLU A 20 -4.19 -1.27 6.47
CA GLU A 20 -4.83 -2.50 5.99
C GLU A 20 -4.02 -3.76 6.37
N ILE A 21 -2.69 -3.72 6.17
CA ILE A 21 -1.81 -4.84 6.51
C ILE A 21 -1.74 -5.07 8.02
N LYS A 22 -1.68 -4.02 8.85
CA LYS A 22 -1.66 -4.18 10.31
C LYS A 22 -2.97 -4.72 10.87
N LEU A 23 -4.09 -4.34 10.27
CA LEU A 23 -5.41 -4.84 10.66
C LEU A 23 -5.51 -6.35 10.38
N GLN A 24 -4.94 -6.80 9.26
CA GLN A 24 -5.04 -8.18 8.81
C GLN A 24 -3.93 -9.08 9.36
N TYR A 25 -2.73 -8.53 9.60
CA TYR A 25 -1.55 -9.23 10.09
C TYR A 25 -0.97 -8.49 11.30
N PRO A 26 -1.57 -8.66 12.49
CA PRO A 26 -1.09 -7.99 13.69
C PRO A 26 0.31 -8.48 14.06
N GLU A 27 1.18 -7.53 14.38
CA GLU A 27 2.56 -7.79 14.79
C GLU A 27 2.59 -8.62 16.07
N GLY A 28 3.45 -9.64 16.11
CA GLY A 28 3.57 -10.54 17.26
C GLY A 28 2.51 -11.65 17.34
N SER A 29 1.64 -11.78 16.33
CA SER A 29 0.76 -12.96 16.23
C SER A 29 1.57 -14.25 16.14
N SER A 30 1.10 -15.28 16.83
CA SER A 30 1.65 -16.63 16.79
C SER A 30 0.87 -17.56 15.86
N GLU A 31 -0.15 -17.05 15.17
CA GLU A 31 -0.92 -17.82 14.20
C GLU A 31 -0.06 -18.16 12.96
N PRO A 32 -0.13 -19.41 12.45
CA PRO A 32 0.60 -19.78 11.25
C PRO A 32 0.13 -19.00 10.02
N VAL A 33 1.07 -18.48 9.24
CA VAL A 33 0.78 -17.83 7.95
C VAL A 33 0.27 -18.85 6.94
N THR A 34 -0.86 -18.54 6.31
CA THR A 34 -1.47 -19.33 5.25
C THR A 34 -1.05 -18.82 3.86
N ALA A 35 -1.32 -19.62 2.82
CA ALA A 35 -1.12 -19.17 1.45
C ALA A 35 -2.04 -18.00 1.06
N ASP A 36 -3.24 -17.90 1.66
CA ASP A 36 -4.15 -16.79 1.40
C ASP A 36 -3.61 -15.48 1.96
N ASP A 37 -2.99 -15.52 3.15
CA ASP A 37 -2.34 -14.35 3.77
C ASP A 37 -1.25 -13.77 2.86
N ILE A 38 -0.41 -14.64 2.29
CA ILE A 38 0.63 -14.25 1.34
C ILE A 38 0.01 -13.65 0.08
N ASN A 39 -1.04 -14.27 -0.47
CA ASN A 39 -1.74 -13.76 -1.65
C ASN A 39 -2.39 -12.39 -1.40
N GLN A 40 -2.93 -12.18 -0.21
CA GLN A 40 -3.54 -10.93 0.19
C GLN A 40 -2.48 -9.83 0.39
N LEU A 41 -1.33 -10.13 1.02
CA LEU A 41 -0.19 -9.21 1.08
C LEU A 41 0.32 -8.83 -0.33
N ALA A 42 0.42 -9.81 -1.23
CA ALA A 42 0.82 -9.57 -2.62
C ALA A 42 -0.19 -8.67 -3.35
N ARG A 43 -1.50 -8.90 -3.19
CA ARG A 43 -2.57 -8.06 -3.76
C ARG A 43 -2.47 -6.61 -3.26
N GLN A 44 -2.34 -6.43 -1.95
CA GLN A 44 -2.21 -5.11 -1.34
C GLN A 44 -0.96 -4.37 -1.83
N THR A 45 0.15 -5.08 -2.00
CA THR A 45 1.39 -4.54 -2.57
C THR A 45 1.17 -4.06 -4.01
N CYS A 46 0.47 -4.86 -4.83
CA CYS A 46 0.13 -4.45 -6.20
C CYS A 46 -0.76 -3.21 -6.24
N TYR A 47 -1.71 -3.07 -5.32
CA TYR A 47 -2.59 -1.90 -5.25
C TYR A 47 -1.84 -0.62 -4.92
N VAL A 48 -0.98 -0.63 -3.89
CA VAL A 48 -0.19 0.55 -3.52
C VAL A 48 0.77 0.96 -4.65
N LEU A 49 1.38 0.01 -5.35
CA LEU A 49 2.25 0.29 -6.50
C LEU A 49 1.47 0.84 -7.71
N ASP A 50 0.26 0.35 -7.95
CA ASP A 50 -0.61 0.86 -9.02
C ASP A 50 -1.05 2.30 -8.73
N ASP A 51 -1.36 2.62 -7.47
CA ASP A 51 -1.70 3.97 -7.04
C ASP A 51 -0.50 4.93 -7.12
N PHE A 52 0.70 4.47 -6.78
CA PHE A 52 1.93 5.23 -7.01
C PHE A 52 2.11 5.54 -8.49
N LYS A 53 1.99 4.53 -9.36
CA LYS A 53 2.10 4.70 -10.81
C LYS A 53 1.09 5.75 -11.32
N LYS A 54 -0.17 5.67 -10.89
CA LYS A 54 -1.21 6.66 -11.26
C LYS A 54 -0.82 8.07 -10.82
N ALA A 55 -0.41 8.24 -9.56
CA ALA A 55 -0.04 9.55 -9.01
C ALA A 55 1.18 10.15 -9.72
N ILE A 56 2.19 9.35 -10.03
CA ILE A 56 3.39 9.78 -10.78
C ILE A 56 3.00 10.18 -12.20
N LEU A 57 2.20 9.38 -12.91
CA LEU A 57 1.74 9.72 -14.26
C LEU A 57 0.88 10.97 -14.29
N GLU A 58 0.08 11.23 -13.26
CA GLU A 58 -0.69 12.47 -13.10
C GLU A 58 0.21 13.68 -12.80
N PHE A 59 1.34 13.49 -12.12
CA PHE A 59 2.30 14.56 -11.87
C PHE A 59 3.09 14.95 -13.12
N LEU A 60 3.40 13.98 -13.98
CA LEU A 60 4.15 14.20 -15.23
C LEU A 60 3.31 14.83 -16.35
N LYS A 61 1.98 14.87 -16.20
CA LYS A 61 1.04 15.53 -17.12
C LYS A 61 0.78 16.97 -16.69
#